data_AF-A0A7C2SX27-F1
#
_entry.id   AF-A0A7C2SX27-F1
#
_cell.length_a   1.000
_cell.length_b   1.000
_cell.length_c   1.000
_cell.angle_alpha   90.00
_cell.angle_beta   90.00
_cell.angle_gamma   90.00
#
_symmetry.space_group_name_H-M   'P 1'
#
loop_
_entity.id
_entity.type
_entity.pdbx_description
1 polymer ?
#
loop_
_entity_poly.entity_id
_entity_poly.type
_entity_poly.pdbx_seq_one_letter_code
_entity_poly.pdbx_strand_id
1 'polypeptide(L)'
;MNIFILDRNIRTCARYHADRHVVKMILESAQILCTIVSREGLESSYRPTHRNHPCVLWAGRSRENWLWLKELTLRLNDEYRYRFGRSDDHSSAVVVRDLECPSLPGGGLTEFVQAMPEQYRVPGDAVSAYRAYYVGEKSEIARWTRRRIPRWYREALARTEKKRGVTG
;
A
#
# COMPACT_ATOMS: atom_id res chain seq x y z
N MET A 1 -4.28 0.36 -9.51
CA MET A 1 -3.75 1.06 -8.32
C MET A 1 -4.36 0.42 -7.09
N ASN A 2 -3.59 0.20 -6.03
CA ASN A 2 -4.10 -0.41 -4.79
C ASN A 2 -3.53 0.32 -3.57
N ILE A 3 -4.10 0.12 -2.38
CA ILE A 3 -3.46 0.52 -1.11
C ILE A 3 -3.36 -0.74 -0.27
N PHE A 4 -2.21 -1.41 -0.34
CA PHE A 4 -2.01 -2.71 0.31
C PHE A 4 -1.83 -2.54 1.83
N ILE A 5 -2.91 -2.66 2.59
CA ILE A 5 -2.81 -2.80 4.05
C ILE A 5 -2.50 -4.25 4.41
N LEU A 6 -1.23 -4.53 4.74
CA LEU A 6 -0.74 -5.87 5.09
C LEU A 6 -0.61 -6.09 6.60
N ASP A 7 -0.72 -5.02 7.39
CA ASP A 7 -0.72 -5.06 8.85
C ASP A 7 -1.35 -3.77 9.40
N ARG A 8 -1.91 -3.81 10.61
CA ARG A 8 -2.46 -2.61 11.27
C ARG A 8 -1.35 -1.70 11.81
N ASN A 9 -0.18 -2.26 12.15
CA ASN A 9 0.99 -1.46 12.45
C ASN A 9 1.67 -1.02 11.15
N ILE A 10 1.74 0.29 10.90
CA ILE A 10 2.19 0.84 9.62
C ILE A 10 3.64 0.50 9.25
N ARG A 11 4.53 0.40 10.25
CA ARG A 11 5.93 -0.01 10.04
C ARG A 11 6.01 -1.47 9.62
N THR A 12 5.26 -2.34 10.29
CA THR A 12 5.13 -3.75 9.92
C THR A 12 4.49 -3.90 8.55
N CYS A 13 3.46 -3.10 8.25
CA CYS A 13 2.78 -3.08 6.96
C CYS A 13 3.77 -2.78 5.82
N ALA A 14 4.57 -1.72 5.94
CA ALA A 14 5.62 -1.40 4.98
C ALA A 14 6.64 -2.54 4.83
N ARG A 15 7.10 -3.12 5.94
CA ARG A 15 8.01 -4.29 5.94
C ARG A 15 7.43 -5.52 5.26
N TYR A 16 6.11 -5.68 5.23
CA TYR A 16 5.46 -6.80 4.55
C TYR A 16 5.30 -6.62 3.05
N HIS A 17 5.48 -5.41 2.51
CA HIS A 17 5.50 -5.23 1.06
C HIS A 17 6.68 -5.99 0.46
N ALA A 18 6.42 -6.70 -0.62
CA ALA A 18 7.46 -7.30 -1.45
C ALA A 18 8.21 -6.22 -2.22
N ASP A 19 9.44 -6.51 -2.62
CA ASP A 19 10.39 -5.57 -3.18
C ASP A 19 9.83 -4.77 -4.37
N ARG A 20 9.14 -5.43 -5.31
CA ARG A 20 8.51 -4.72 -6.44
C ARG A 20 7.43 -3.74 -5.98
N HIS A 21 6.68 -4.08 -4.95
CA HIS A 21 5.65 -3.19 -4.40
C HIS A 21 6.24 -2.10 -3.51
N VAL A 22 7.39 -2.29 -2.87
CA VAL A 22 8.06 -1.20 -2.14
C VAL A 22 8.29 -0.01 -3.07
N VAL A 23 8.86 -0.23 -4.26
CA VAL A 23 9.11 0.85 -5.23
C VAL A 23 7.81 1.35 -5.85
N LYS A 24 6.98 0.44 -6.37
CA LYS A 24 5.76 0.78 -7.10
C LYS A 24 4.77 1.57 -6.24
N MET A 25 4.61 1.18 -4.97
CA MET A 25 3.63 1.81 -4.09
C MET A 25 4.02 3.21 -3.65
N ILE A 26 5.31 3.56 -3.66
CA ILE A 26 5.75 4.94 -3.38
C ILE A 26 5.24 5.88 -4.50
N LEU A 27 5.40 5.48 -5.77
CA LEU A 27 4.92 6.26 -6.90
C LEU A 27 3.38 6.34 -6.94
N GLU A 28 2.69 5.21 -6.85
CA GLU A 28 1.21 5.19 -6.89
C GLU A 28 0.61 6.00 -5.74
N SER A 29 1.17 5.92 -4.53
CA SER A 29 0.68 6.70 -3.38
C SER A 29 0.93 8.20 -3.55
N ALA A 30 2.08 8.60 -4.10
CA ALA A 30 2.34 10.00 -4.44
C ALA A 30 1.31 10.53 -5.45
N GLN A 31 1.00 9.76 -6.49
CA GLN A 31 -0.02 10.14 -7.47
C GLN A 31 -1.41 10.28 -6.84
N ILE A 32 -1.80 9.39 -5.91
CA ILE A 32 -3.05 9.51 -5.14
C ILE A 32 -3.06 10.80 -4.33
N LEU A 33 -2.02 11.03 -3.52
CA LEU A 33 -1.94 12.16 -2.60
C LEU A 33 -1.95 13.50 -3.36
N CYS A 34 -1.17 13.62 -4.44
CA CYS A 34 -1.18 14.79 -5.31
C CYS A 34 -2.52 15.00 -6.01
N THR A 35 -3.19 13.92 -6.43
CA THR A 35 -4.54 14.02 -7.02
C THR A 35 -5.54 14.63 -6.04
N ILE A 36 -5.42 14.32 -4.75
CA ILE A 36 -6.29 14.90 -3.70
C ILE A 36 -5.93 16.37 -3.46
N VAL A 37 -4.64 16.70 -3.34
CA VAL A 37 -4.16 18.09 -3.20
C VAL A 37 -4.69 18.97 -4.34
N SER A 38 -4.58 18.51 -5.59
CA SER A 38 -5.10 19.24 -6.75
C SER A 38 -6.62 19.31 -6.84
N ARG A 39 -7.37 18.43 -6.18
CA ARG A 39 -8.83 18.54 -6.09
C ARG A 39 -9.26 19.67 -5.16
N GLU A 40 -8.44 19.94 -4.16
CA GLU A 40 -8.64 21.05 -3.22
C GLU A 40 -8.10 22.38 -3.76
N GLY A 41 -7.79 22.45 -5.06
CA GLY A 41 -7.36 23.67 -5.74
C GLY A 41 -5.89 24.04 -5.52
N LEU A 42 -5.08 23.14 -4.93
CA LEU A 42 -3.66 23.39 -4.65
C LEU A 42 -2.76 22.82 -5.76
N GLU A 43 -1.65 23.51 -6.01
CA GLU A 43 -0.59 23.04 -6.91
C GLU A 43 0.04 21.75 -6.36
N SER A 44 0.29 20.77 -7.24
CA SER A 44 0.95 19.52 -6.86
C SER A 44 1.89 19.02 -7.95
N SER A 45 2.96 18.31 -7.55
CA SER A 45 4.01 17.90 -8.49
C SER A 45 3.60 16.82 -9.50
N TYR A 46 2.55 16.04 -9.20
CA TYR A 46 2.00 15.04 -10.11
C TYR A 46 0.65 15.49 -10.64
N ARG A 47 0.45 15.35 -11.96
CA ARG A 47 -0.86 15.60 -12.57
C ARG A 47 -1.93 14.70 -11.95
N PRO A 48 -3.16 15.19 -11.73
CA PRO A 48 -4.24 14.37 -11.21
C PRO A 48 -4.51 13.14 -12.08
N THR A 49 -4.56 11.96 -11.46
CA THR A 49 -4.84 10.69 -12.16
C THR A 49 -5.95 9.93 -11.44
N HIS A 50 -6.66 9.05 -12.17
CA HIS A 50 -7.58 8.07 -11.57
C HIS A 50 -8.57 8.67 -10.55
N ARG A 51 -9.08 9.89 -10.82
CA ARG A 51 -9.91 10.69 -9.90
C ARG A 51 -11.03 9.86 -9.25
N ASN A 52 -11.73 9.05 -10.03
CA ASN A 52 -12.87 8.27 -9.54
C ASN A 52 -12.48 6.87 -9.01
N HIS A 53 -11.17 6.58 -8.89
CA HIS A 53 -10.70 5.29 -8.43
C HIS A 53 -10.95 5.15 -6.91
N PRO A 54 -11.42 3.97 -6.44
CA PRO A 54 -11.79 3.78 -5.05
C PRO A 54 -10.69 4.14 -4.03
N CYS A 55 -9.42 3.86 -4.33
CA CYS A 55 -8.28 4.29 -3.49
C CYS A 55 -8.10 5.81 -3.40
N VAL A 56 -8.35 6.56 -4.47
CA VAL A 56 -8.27 8.03 -4.46
C VAL A 56 -9.43 8.60 -3.64
N LEU A 57 -10.63 8.06 -3.84
CA LEU A 57 -11.81 8.42 -3.06
C LEU A 57 -11.62 8.12 -1.57
N TRP A 58 -11.08 6.95 -1.22
CA TRP A 58 -10.76 6.60 0.16
C TRP A 58 -9.76 7.57 0.78
N ALA A 59 -8.62 7.81 0.11
CA ALA A 59 -7.59 8.68 0.65
C ALA A 59 -8.05 10.14 0.82
N GLY A 60 -8.98 10.63 -0.02
CA GLY A 60 -9.57 11.96 0.10
C GLY A 60 -10.78 12.03 1.06
N ARG A 61 -11.24 10.90 1.61
CA ARG A 61 -12.46 10.86 2.43
C ARG A 61 -12.29 11.49 3.81
N SER A 62 -11.10 11.38 4.40
CA SER A 62 -10.79 11.99 5.69
C SER A 62 -9.32 12.38 5.77
N ARG A 63 -9.02 13.36 6.63
CA ARG A 63 -7.65 13.77 6.96
C ARG A 63 -6.81 12.58 7.42
N GLU A 64 -7.36 11.71 8.24
CA GLU A 64 -6.65 10.55 8.77
C GLU A 64 -6.31 9.51 7.69
N ASN A 65 -7.17 9.29 6.70
CA ASN A 65 -6.86 8.40 5.57
C ASN A 65 -5.69 8.94 4.75
N TRP A 66 -5.70 10.25 4.46
CA TRP A 66 -4.64 10.92 3.73
C TRP A 66 -3.30 10.83 4.48
N LEU A 67 -3.31 11.17 5.77
CA LEU A 67 -2.11 11.10 6.63
C LEU A 67 -1.59 9.67 6.76
N TRP A 68 -2.48 8.68 6.85
CA TRP A 68 -2.09 7.27 6.89
C TRP A 68 -1.37 6.86 5.61
N LEU A 69 -1.88 7.26 4.43
CA LEU A 69 -1.25 6.95 3.16
C LEU A 69 0.10 7.67 3.00
N LYS A 70 0.18 8.95 3.42
CA LYS A 70 1.46 9.70 3.47
C LYS A 70 2.47 8.96 4.35
N GLU A 71 2.10 8.59 5.56
CA GLU A 71 2.97 7.86 6.48
C GLU A 71 3.41 6.51 5.90
N LEU A 72 2.50 5.72 5.31
CA LEU A 72 2.85 4.45 4.70
C LEU A 72 3.87 4.66 3.57
N THR A 73 3.68 5.70 2.75
CA THR A 73 4.60 6.04 1.66
C THR A 73 6.01 6.34 2.16
N LEU A 74 6.13 7.11 3.26
CA LEU A 74 7.42 7.41 3.87
C LEU A 74 8.06 6.15 4.50
N ARG A 75 7.27 5.26 5.10
CA ARG A 75 7.77 3.95 5.58
C ARG A 75 8.20 3.01 4.46
N LEU A 76 7.51 3.04 3.32
CA LEU A 76 7.95 2.31 2.14
C LEU A 76 9.25 2.88 1.60
N ASN A 77 9.46 4.18 1.68
CA ASN A 77 10.73 4.80 1.33
C ASN A 77 11.87 4.39 2.28
N ASP A 78 11.61 4.25 3.59
CA ASP A 78 12.58 3.68 4.53
C ASP A 78 12.97 2.26 4.10
N GLU A 79 11.99 1.43 3.70
CA GLU A 79 12.25 0.08 3.17
C GLU A 79 12.98 0.11 1.82
N TYR A 80 12.67 1.05 0.93
CA TYR A 80 13.36 1.23 -0.34
C TYR A 80 14.87 1.45 -0.11
N ARG A 81 15.21 2.40 0.76
CA ARG A 81 16.61 2.70 1.12
C ARG A 81 17.31 1.51 1.72
N TYR A 82 16.67 0.89 2.71
CA TYR A 82 17.23 -0.25 3.42
C TYR A 82 17.45 -1.48 2.51
N ARG A 83 16.42 -1.89 1.76
CA ARG A 83 16.46 -3.15 0.99
C ARG A 83 17.33 -3.08 -0.24
N PHE A 84 17.33 -1.93 -0.91
CA PHE A 84 18.06 -1.75 -2.17
C PHE A 84 19.39 -1.02 -1.98
N GLY A 85 19.77 -0.71 -0.73
CA GLY A 85 21.05 -0.06 -0.42
C GLY A 85 21.18 1.33 -1.01
N ARG A 86 20.07 2.09 -1.01
CA ARG A 86 20.04 3.46 -1.55
C ARG A 86 20.39 4.46 -0.46
N SER A 87 21.32 5.35 -0.76
CA SER A 87 21.62 6.54 0.04
C SER A 87 20.45 7.51 0.04
N ASP A 88 19.87 7.72 -1.14
CA ASP A 88 18.88 8.74 -1.42
C ASP A 88 17.45 8.21 -1.32
N ASP A 89 16.53 9.13 -1.04
CA ASP A 89 15.10 8.85 -1.06
C ASP A 89 14.60 8.62 -2.49
N HIS A 90 13.54 7.82 -2.62
CA HIS A 90 12.81 7.74 -3.87
C HIS A 90 12.23 9.12 -4.22
N SER A 91 12.35 9.56 -5.47
CA SER A 91 11.92 10.91 -5.89
C SER A 91 10.47 11.23 -5.50
N SER A 92 9.54 10.29 -5.69
CA SER A 92 8.14 10.48 -5.27
C SER A 92 7.96 10.53 -3.75
N ALA A 93 8.86 9.94 -2.95
CA ALA A 93 8.82 10.07 -1.49
C ALA A 93 9.29 11.45 -1.02
N VAL A 94 10.20 12.09 -1.76
CA VAL A 94 10.58 13.50 -1.53
C VAL A 94 9.36 14.38 -1.75
N VAL A 95 8.69 14.24 -2.90
CA VAL A 95 7.43 14.96 -3.18
C VAL A 95 6.42 14.78 -2.05
N VAL A 96 6.17 13.54 -1.63
CA VAL A 96 5.20 13.22 -0.58
C VAL A 96 5.56 13.82 0.78
N ARG A 97 6.86 13.91 1.09
CA ARG A 97 7.34 14.53 2.33
C ARG A 97 6.91 15.99 2.41
N ASP A 98 7.06 16.71 1.31
CA ASP A 98 6.81 18.14 1.21
C ASP A 98 5.33 18.48 1.01
N LEU A 99 4.49 17.49 0.65
CA LEU A 99 3.05 17.70 0.56
C LEU A 99 2.44 18.07 1.92
N GLU A 100 1.74 19.18 1.97
CA GLU A 100 0.87 19.50 3.08
C GLU A 100 -0.49 18.81 2.91
N CYS A 101 -1.06 18.37 4.04
CA CYS A 101 -2.41 17.81 4.01
C CYS A 101 -3.39 18.94 3.69
N PRO A 102 -4.21 18.84 2.63
CA PRO A 102 -5.20 19.85 2.34
C PRO A 102 -6.34 19.83 3.37
N SER A 103 -7.27 20.77 3.27
CA SER A 103 -8.40 20.93 4.21
C SER A 103 -9.46 19.83 4.05
N LEU A 104 -9.10 18.60 4.40
CA LEU A 104 -9.98 17.43 4.38
C LEU A 104 -10.81 17.34 5.67
N PRO A 105 -12.03 16.80 5.60
CA PRO A 105 -12.85 16.60 6.79
C PRO A 105 -12.14 15.67 7.78
N GLY A 106 -12.23 16.01 9.06
CA GLY A 106 -11.89 15.09 10.15
C GLY A 106 -12.99 14.04 10.31
N GLY A 107 -12.61 12.83 10.70
CA GLY A 107 -13.59 11.76 10.92
C GLY A 107 -12.99 10.43 11.35
N GLY A 108 -11.67 10.38 11.52
CA GLY A 108 -10.95 9.16 11.84
C GLY A 108 -10.57 8.37 10.60
N LEU A 109 -9.78 7.33 10.84
CA LEU A 109 -9.37 6.38 9.81
C LEU A 109 -10.57 5.52 9.42
N THR A 110 -11.04 5.66 8.18
CA THR A 110 -12.19 4.90 7.69
C THR A 110 -11.77 3.52 7.18
N GLU A 111 -12.71 2.59 7.06
CA GLU A 111 -12.45 1.25 6.53
C GLU A 111 -11.68 1.28 5.21
N PHE A 112 -10.61 0.47 5.13
CA PHE A 112 -9.75 0.40 3.96
C PHE A 112 -10.49 -0.19 2.77
N VAL A 113 -10.41 0.51 1.64
CA VAL A 113 -10.98 0.02 0.39
C VAL A 113 -10.26 -1.23 -0.10
N GLN A 114 -11.04 -2.20 -0.59
CA GLN A 114 -10.55 -3.47 -1.11
C GLN A 114 -10.60 -3.45 -2.64
N ALA A 115 -9.65 -2.76 -3.28
CA ALA A 115 -9.55 -2.62 -4.74
C ALA A 115 -8.95 -3.88 -5.40
N MET A 116 -9.62 -5.01 -5.16
CA MET A 116 -9.22 -6.35 -5.55
C MET A 116 -10.43 -7.16 -6.08
N PRO A 117 -10.17 -8.31 -6.76
CA PRO A 117 -11.22 -9.23 -7.17
C PRO A 117 -12.10 -9.69 -6.01
N GLU A 118 -13.37 -9.97 -6.28
CA GLU A 118 -14.38 -10.26 -5.27
C GLU A 118 -14.02 -11.48 -4.40
N GLN A 119 -13.41 -12.51 -4.97
CA GLN A 119 -13.03 -13.73 -4.25
C GLN A 119 -12.03 -13.51 -3.11
N TYR A 120 -11.33 -12.38 -3.08
CA TYR A 120 -10.40 -12.05 -2.00
C TYR A 120 -10.98 -11.09 -0.96
N ARG A 121 -12.16 -10.52 -1.21
CA ARG A 121 -12.72 -9.50 -0.32
C ARG A 121 -13.19 -10.12 0.99
N VAL A 122 -12.88 -9.44 2.10
CA VAL A 122 -13.29 -9.84 3.45
C VAL A 122 -13.87 -8.61 4.15
N PRO A 123 -15.21 -8.47 4.24
CA PRO A 123 -15.84 -7.31 4.90
C PRO A 123 -15.31 -7.12 6.33
N GLY A 124 -14.95 -5.89 6.71
CA GLY A 124 -14.42 -5.58 8.04
C GLY A 124 -12.98 -6.03 8.31
N ASP A 125 -12.33 -6.75 7.38
CA ASP A 125 -10.95 -7.22 7.55
C ASP A 125 -10.12 -7.11 6.27
N ALA A 126 -9.81 -5.85 5.91
CA ALA A 126 -8.95 -5.56 4.76
C ALA A 126 -7.55 -6.19 4.88
N VAL A 127 -7.02 -6.42 6.09
CA VAL A 127 -5.68 -7.02 6.27
C VAL A 127 -5.69 -8.46 5.76
N SER A 128 -6.69 -9.24 6.19
CA SER A 128 -6.85 -10.61 5.70
C SER A 128 -7.10 -10.66 4.19
N ALA A 129 -7.95 -9.76 3.67
CA ALA A 129 -8.24 -9.64 2.25
C ALA A 129 -6.97 -9.38 1.42
N TYR A 130 -6.19 -8.35 1.77
CA TYR A 130 -4.97 -8.01 1.04
C TYR A 130 -3.87 -9.07 1.19
N ARG A 131 -3.75 -9.74 2.33
CA ARG A 131 -2.81 -10.88 2.49
C ARG A 131 -3.19 -12.04 1.58
N ALA A 132 -4.47 -12.41 1.51
CA ALA A 132 -4.96 -13.45 0.61
C ALA A 132 -4.72 -13.08 -0.86
N TYR A 133 -5.03 -11.85 -1.25
CA TYR A 133 -4.73 -11.32 -2.60
C TYR A 133 -3.23 -11.35 -2.92
N TYR A 134 -2.37 -11.05 -1.92
CA TYR A 134 -0.93 -11.11 -2.08
C TYR A 134 -0.42 -12.53 -2.38
N VAL A 135 -0.95 -13.52 -1.68
CA VAL A 135 -0.58 -14.93 -1.86
C VAL A 135 -1.15 -15.46 -3.19
N GLY A 136 -2.41 -15.16 -3.50
CA GLY A 136 -3.06 -15.67 -4.70
C GLY A 136 -2.48 -15.10 -5.99
N GLU A 137 -2.23 -13.79 -6.03
CA GLU A 137 -2.04 -13.05 -7.30
C GLU A 137 -0.71 -12.31 -7.39
N LYS A 138 0.08 -12.29 -6.31
CA LYS A 138 1.36 -11.54 -6.24
C LYS A 138 2.55 -12.43 -5.91
N SER A 139 2.37 -13.74 -5.87
CA SER A 139 3.42 -14.68 -5.51
C SER A 139 4.61 -14.70 -6.48
N GLU A 140 4.37 -14.50 -7.77
CA GLU A 140 5.43 -14.45 -8.79
C GLU A 140 6.43 -13.30 -8.56
N ILE A 141 6.00 -12.23 -7.89
CA ILE A 141 6.80 -11.04 -7.61
C ILE A 141 7.21 -10.92 -6.13
N ALA A 142 6.89 -11.94 -5.33
CA ALA A 142 7.03 -11.93 -3.88
C ALA A 142 8.49 -12.18 -3.45
N ARG A 143 9.26 -11.09 -3.36
CA ARG A 143 10.63 -11.07 -2.83
C ARG A 143 10.75 -10.08 -1.69
N TRP A 144 11.57 -10.38 -0.67
CA TRP A 144 11.80 -9.53 0.50
C TRP A 144 13.28 -9.38 0.78
N THR A 145 14.02 -8.72 -0.11
CA THR A 145 15.47 -8.54 0.00
C THR A 145 15.83 -7.88 1.33
N ARG A 146 16.84 -8.41 2.04
CA ARG A 146 17.27 -7.98 3.39
C ARG A 146 16.18 -8.03 4.47
N ARG A 147 15.03 -8.67 4.20
CA ARG A 147 13.96 -8.89 5.17
C ARG A 147 13.61 -10.38 5.23
N ARG A 148 13.05 -10.80 6.35
CA ARG A 148 12.48 -12.15 6.46
C ARG A 148 11.14 -12.17 5.75
N ILE A 149 10.87 -13.26 5.02
CA ILE A 149 9.55 -13.50 4.41
C ILE A 149 8.50 -13.49 5.54
N PRO A 150 7.38 -12.76 5.39
CA PRO A 150 6.35 -12.68 6.41
C PRO A 150 5.83 -14.06 6.81
N ARG A 151 5.58 -14.27 8.11
CA ARG A 151 5.10 -15.55 8.64
C ARG A 151 3.80 -15.99 7.99
N TRP A 152 2.83 -15.08 7.89
CA TRP A 152 1.53 -15.32 7.25
C TRP A 152 1.65 -15.76 5.79
N TYR A 153 2.66 -15.24 5.07
CA TYR A 153 2.89 -15.58 3.66
C TYR A 153 3.46 -17.00 3.53
N ARG A 154 4.47 -17.35 4.34
CA ARG A 154 5.05 -18.71 4.37
C ARG A 154 4.02 -19.77 4.76
N GLU A 155 3.23 -19.49 5.80
CA GLU A 155 2.18 -20.41 6.26
C GLU A 155 1.09 -20.62 5.20
N ALA A 156 0.74 -19.58 4.45
CA ALA A 156 -0.23 -19.70 3.36
C ALA A 156 0.30 -20.56 2.21
N LEU A 157 1.57 -20.38 1.80
CA LEU A 157 2.19 -21.21 0.75
C LEU A 157 2.22 -22.70 1.14
N ALA A 158 2.63 -23.01 2.37
CA ALA A 158 2.69 -24.39 2.86
C ALA A 158 1.30 -25.06 2.88
N ARG A 159 0.22 -24.30 3.13
CA ARG A 159 -1.16 -24.81 3.06
C ARG A 159 -1.58 -25.10 1.62
N THR A 160 -1.18 -24.26 0.67
CA THR A 160 -1.48 -24.45 -0.76
C THR A 160 -0.76 -25.66 -1.33
N GLU A 161 0.49 -25.89 -0.94
CA GLU A 161 1.26 -27.07 -1.34
C GLU A 161 0.64 -28.37 -0.81
N LYS A 162 0.25 -28.40 0.47
CA LYS A 162 -0.45 -29.56 1.05
C LYS A 162 -1.75 -29.88 0.34
N LYS A 163 -2.54 -28.88 -0.06
CA LYS A 163 -3.78 -29.10 -0.82
C LYS A 163 -3.53 -29.72 -2.21
N ARG A 164 -2.43 -29.36 -2.86
CA ARG A 164 -2.02 -29.92 -4.16
C ARG A 164 -1.45 -31.34 -4.04
N GLY A 165 -0.80 -31.68 -2.93
CA GLY A 165 -0.23 -33.01 -2.67
C GLY A 165 -1.24 -34.07 -2.21
N VAL A 166 -2.48 -33.70 -1.88
CA VAL A 166 -3.55 -34.64 -1.46
C VAL A 166 -4.45 -35.08 -2.63
N THR A 167 -4.19 -34.58 -3.84
CA THR A 167 -4.94 -34.92 -5.06
C THR A 167 -4.14 -35.77 -6.07
N GLY A 168 -3.03 -36.36 -5.64
CA GLY A 168 -2.17 -37.25 -6.44
C GLY A 168 -2.13 -38.67 -5.89
#